data_AF-A0A2Z6S8Z7-F1
#
_entry.id   AF-A0A2Z6S8Z7-F1
#
_cell.length_a   1.000
_cell.length_b   1.000
_cell.length_c   1.000
_cell.angle_alpha   90.00
_cell.angle_beta   90.00
_cell.angle_gamma   90.00
#
_symmetry.space_group_name_H-M   'P 1'
#
loop_
_entity.id
_entity.type
_entity.pdbx_description
1 polymer ?
#
loop_
_entity_poly.entity_id
_entity_poly.type
_entity_poly.pdbx_seq_one_letter_code
_entity_poly.pdbx_strand_id
1 'polypeptide(L)'
;MIANKLDRKHAAESLGRYVENRNPAYKFYLEVIKAYGFDHVILIGECYDGILFLDCYGRLFEWGDMMTVLWPLGDYWSVMSKGSSTRRVIWGVEYDGTITEFEDAIDDLPKPVTKTMDVHPVAKKKENSKKKNSKKKH
;
A
#
# COMPACT_ATOMS: atom_id res chain seq x y z
N MET A 1 -14.98 7.42 -14.20
CA MET A 1 -15.05 6.08 -13.58
C MET A 1 -14.05 5.21 -14.32
N ILE A 2 -13.15 4.51 -13.63
CA ILE A 2 -12.20 3.58 -14.27
C ILE A 2 -12.98 2.30 -14.55
N ALA A 3 -13.55 2.17 -15.75
CA ALA A 3 -14.45 1.07 -16.09
C ALA A 3 -13.80 0.05 -17.04
N ASN A 4 -12.84 0.50 -17.86
CA ASN A 4 -12.22 -0.33 -18.87
C ASN A 4 -10.70 -0.11 -18.97
N LYS A 5 -10.07 -0.89 -19.85
CA LYS A 5 -8.62 -0.88 -20.06
C LYS A 5 -8.08 0.47 -20.54
N LEU A 6 -8.84 1.17 -21.38
CA LEU A 6 -8.47 2.50 -21.88
C LEU A 6 -8.56 3.55 -20.77
N ASP A 7 -9.60 3.49 -19.92
CA ASP A 7 -9.73 4.38 -18.77
C ASP A 7 -8.54 4.23 -17.81
N ARG A 8 -8.12 2.99 -17.57
CA ARG A 8 -6.94 2.67 -16.76
C ARG A 8 -5.66 3.27 -17.36
N LYS A 9 -5.46 3.12 -18.66
CA LYS A 9 -4.31 3.67 -19.36
C LYS A 9 -4.28 5.20 -19.25
N HIS A 10 -5.39 5.87 -19.56
CA HIS A 10 -5.48 7.32 -19.45
C HIS A 10 -5.27 7.80 -18.00
N ALA A 11 -5.80 7.06 -17.01
CA ALA A 11 -5.60 7.39 -15.60
C ALA A 11 -4.13 7.26 -15.17
N ALA A 12 -3.38 6.29 -15.70
CA ALA A 12 -1.95 6.18 -15.45
C ALA A 12 -1.16 7.30 -16.17
N GLU A 13 -1.47 7.56 -17.44
CA GLU A 13 -0.80 8.60 -18.24
C GLU A 13 -0.99 9.98 -17.61
N SER A 14 -2.17 10.27 -17.06
CA SER A 14 -2.43 11.53 -16.36
C SER A 14 -1.64 11.67 -15.05
N LEU A 15 -1.16 10.56 -14.49
CA LEU A 15 -0.25 10.52 -13.34
C LEU A 15 1.23 10.53 -13.78
N GLY A 16 1.52 10.68 -15.07
CA GLY A 16 2.86 10.56 -15.62
C GLY A 16 3.44 9.16 -15.49
N ARG A 17 2.59 8.13 -15.43
CA ARG A 17 2.98 6.72 -15.32
C ARG A 17 2.62 5.98 -16.60
N TYR A 18 3.46 5.03 -16.97
CA TYR A 18 3.15 4.07 -18.02
C TYR A 18 2.68 2.77 -17.38
N VAL A 19 1.55 2.24 -17.85
CA VAL A 19 1.05 0.93 -17.44
C VAL A 19 1.00 -0.02 -18.62
N GLU A 20 1.35 -1.27 -18.36
CA GLU A 20 1.34 -2.30 -19.38
C GLU A 20 -0.08 -2.59 -19.85
N ASN A 21 -0.22 -2.67 -21.17
CA ASN A 21 -1.46 -3.02 -21.84
C ASN A 21 -1.61 -4.55 -21.97
N ARG A 22 -1.11 -5.34 -21.02
CA ARG A 22 -1.29 -6.81 -21.02
C ARG A 22 -2.34 -7.23 -20.00
N ASN A 23 -2.49 -8.53 -19.78
CA ASN A 23 -3.27 -9.07 -18.66
C ASN A 23 -2.25 -9.53 -17.60
N PRO A 24 -1.92 -8.68 -16.62
CA PRO A 24 -0.89 -8.98 -15.64
C PRO A 24 -1.16 -10.25 -14.85
N ALA A 25 -0.08 -10.86 -14.37
CA ALA A 25 -0.13 -11.92 -13.36
C ALA A 25 -0.45 -11.32 -11.98
N TYR A 26 -1.59 -10.63 -11.85
CA TYR A 26 -1.97 -9.86 -10.67
C TYR A 26 -2.04 -10.68 -9.39
N LYS A 27 -2.19 -12.00 -9.48
CA LYS A 27 -2.34 -12.87 -8.31
C LYS A 27 -1.16 -12.71 -7.33
N PHE A 28 0.07 -12.68 -7.85
CA PHE A 28 1.26 -12.50 -7.02
C PHE A 28 1.24 -11.14 -6.32
N TYR A 29 0.99 -10.08 -7.07
CA TYR A 29 0.91 -8.73 -6.50
C TYR A 29 -0.21 -8.59 -5.47
N LEU A 30 -1.38 -9.19 -5.69
CA LEU A 30 -2.50 -9.13 -4.74
C LEU A 30 -2.17 -9.83 -3.41
N GLU A 31 -1.40 -10.92 -3.43
CA GLU A 31 -0.94 -11.57 -2.20
C GLU A 31 0.02 -10.65 -1.41
N VAL A 32 0.91 -9.93 -2.10
CA VAL A 32 1.79 -8.94 -1.47
C VAL A 32 1.01 -7.75 -0.93
N ILE A 33 0.12 -7.16 -1.72
CA ILE A 33 -0.71 -6.02 -1.29
C ILE A 33 -1.59 -6.37 -0.09
N LYS A 34 -2.05 -7.61 0.00
CA LYS A 34 -2.79 -8.10 1.18
C LYS A 34 -1.93 -8.07 2.45
N ALA A 35 -0.62 -8.29 2.36
CA ALA A 35 0.29 -8.20 3.50
C ALA A 35 0.36 -6.76 4.07
N TYR A 36 0.13 -5.75 3.23
CA TYR A 36 -0.01 -4.35 3.65
C TYR A 36 -1.39 -4.01 4.26
N GLY A 37 -2.28 -5.00 4.43
CA GLY A 37 -3.59 -4.82 5.04
C GLY A 37 -4.69 -4.32 4.10
N PHE A 38 -4.47 -4.34 2.79
CA PHE A 38 -5.50 -3.99 1.81
C PHE A 38 -6.38 -5.20 1.48
N ASP A 39 -7.65 -5.13 1.86
CA ASP A 39 -8.64 -6.16 1.52
C ASP A 39 -9.29 -5.93 0.14
N HIS A 40 -9.40 -4.67 -0.29
CA HIS A 40 -10.05 -4.28 -1.54
C HIS A 40 -9.27 -3.17 -2.23
N VAL A 41 -8.90 -3.38 -3.49
CA VAL A 41 -8.16 -2.42 -4.31
C VAL A 41 -8.75 -2.33 -5.72
N ILE A 42 -8.59 -1.17 -6.36
CA ILE A 42 -8.90 -0.93 -7.76
C ILE A 42 -7.57 -0.86 -8.51
N LEU A 43 -7.26 -1.91 -9.27
CA LEU A 43 -6.03 -1.97 -10.06
C LEU A 43 -6.08 -0.99 -11.23
N ILE A 44 -5.12 -0.07 -11.31
CA ILE A 44 -4.91 0.80 -12.47
C ILE A 44 -4.07 0.05 -13.50
N GLY A 45 -2.95 -0.56 -13.10
CA GLY A 45 -2.16 -1.36 -14.03
C GLY A 45 -0.83 -1.84 -13.48
N GLU A 46 -0.16 -2.68 -14.24
CA GLU A 46 1.23 -3.11 -14.00
C GLU A 46 2.17 -2.03 -14.56
N CYS A 47 3.15 -1.59 -13.78
CA CYS A 47 4.24 -0.70 -14.22
C CYS A 47 5.54 -1.51 -14.36
N TYR A 48 6.61 -0.88 -14.84
CA TYR A 48 7.88 -1.54 -15.23
C TYR A 48 8.40 -2.55 -14.20
N ASP A 49 8.32 -2.23 -12.91
CA ASP A 49 8.70 -3.15 -11.81
C ASP A 49 7.64 -3.12 -10.69
N GLY A 50 6.35 -3.24 -11.02
CA GLY A 50 5.34 -3.11 -9.98
C GLY A 50 3.89 -3.00 -10.41
N ILE A 51 3.06 -2.49 -9.49
CA ILE A 51 1.66 -2.18 -9.76
C ILE A 51 1.24 -0.81 -9.23
N LEU A 52 0.36 -0.17 -9.98
CA LEU A 52 -0.32 1.07 -9.62
C LEU A 52 -1.79 0.75 -9.29
N PHE A 53 -2.25 1.16 -8.12
CA PHE A 53 -3.62 0.87 -7.67
C PHE A 53 -4.18 1.96 -6.75
N LEU A 54 -5.50 1.94 -6.61
CA LEU A 54 -6.24 2.75 -5.64
C LEU A 54 -6.81 1.85 -4.55
N ASP A 55 -6.88 2.35 -3.33
CA ASP A 55 -7.72 1.73 -2.31
C ASP A 55 -9.19 2.18 -2.42
N CYS A 56 -10.05 1.66 -1.54
CA CYS A 56 -11.46 2.02 -1.50
C CYS A 56 -11.74 3.48 -1.11
N TYR A 57 -10.74 4.20 -0.61
CA TYR A 57 -10.83 5.62 -0.26
C TYR A 57 -10.34 6.54 -1.39
N GLY A 58 -9.85 5.98 -2.50
CA GLY A 58 -9.30 6.75 -3.60
C GLY A 58 -7.88 7.26 -3.35
N ARG A 59 -7.16 6.69 -2.38
CA ARG A 59 -5.74 6.93 -2.17
C ARG A 59 -4.95 6.09 -3.17
N LEU A 60 -3.98 6.72 -3.81
CA LEU A 60 -3.16 6.16 -4.87
C LEU A 60 -1.87 5.58 -4.29
N PHE A 61 -1.54 4.37 -4.73
CA PHE A 61 -0.35 3.65 -4.32
C PHE A 61 0.39 3.06 -5.51
N GLU A 62 1.71 3.07 -5.41
CA GLU A 62 2.62 2.37 -6.32
C GLU A 62 3.41 1.35 -5.50
N TRP A 63 3.29 0.07 -5.84
CA TRP A 63 4.10 -0.98 -5.23
C TRP A 63 5.24 -1.32 -6.17
N GLY A 64 6.48 -1.30 -5.67
CA GLY A 64 7.68 -1.60 -6.44
C GLY A 64 8.31 -2.93 -6.06
N ASP A 65 8.40 -3.86 -7.00
CA ASP A 65 8.95 -5.21 -6.84
C ASP A 65 10.43 -5.18 -6.46
N MET A 66 11.24 -4.36 -7.14
CA MET A 66 12.68 -4.27 -6.89
C MET A 66 13.04 -3.87 -5.45
N MET A 67 12.25 -2.98 -4.87
CA MET A 67 12.51 -2.45 -3.53
C MET A 67 11.64 -3.15 -2.47
N THR A 68 10.65 -3.95 -2.88
CA THR A 68 9.65 -4.58 -1.99
C THR A 68 8.96 -3.58 -1.06
N VAL A 69 8.71 -2.36 -1.55
CA VAL A 69 8.07 -1.29 -0.78
C VAL A 69 6.84 -0.74 -1.48
N LEU A 70 5.96 -0.16 -0.68
CA LEU A 70 4.74 0.49 -1.12
C LEU A 70 4.89 2.01 -0.97
N TRP A 71 4.59 2.74 -2.04
CA TRP A 71 4.65 4.19 -2.13
C TRP A 71 3.24 4.77 -2.10
N PRO A 72 2.81 5.41 -1.00
CA PRO A 72 1.63 6.27 -0.98
C PRO A 72 1.92 7.50 -1.83
N LEU A 73 1.18 7.65 -2.93
CA LEU A 73 1.32 8.79 -3.84
C LEU A 73 0.38 9.94 -3.46
N GLY A 74 -0.58 9.69 -2.57
CA GLY A 74 -1.57 10.65 -2.08
C GLY A 74 -2.97 10.38 -2.63
N ASP A 75 -3.92 11.29 -2.38
CA ASP A 75 -5.27 11.14 -2.92
C ASP A 75 -5.26 11.33 -4.44
N TYR A 76 -5.95 10.45 -5.18
CA TYR A 76 -5.96 10.50 -6.65
C TYR A 76 -6.31 11.89 -7.20
N TRP A 77 -7.34 12.53 -6.64
CA TRP A 77 -7.79 13.86 -7.05
C TRP A 77 -6.78 14.96 -6.71
N SER A 78 -6.02 14.82 -5.61
CA SER A 78 -5.03 15.81 -5.23
C SER A 78 -3.79 15.70 -6.11
N VAL A 79 -3.33 14.48 -6.39
CA VAL A 79 -2.21 14.21 -7.31
C VAL A 79 -2.51 14.75 -8.70
N MET A 80 -3.73 14.52 -9.20
CA MET A 80 -4.19 14.99 -10.51
C MET A 80 -4.28 16.51 -10.63
N SER A 81 -4.54 17.22 -9.53
CA SER A 81 -4.81 18.67 -9.57
C SER A 81 -3.60 19.54 -9.23
N LYS A 82 -2.65 19.05 -8.43
CA LYS A 82 -1.55 19.85 -7.87
C LYS A 82 -0.16 19.31 -8.22
N GLY A 83 -0.06 18.14 -8.85
CA GLY A 83 1.19 17.39 -8.94
C GLY A 83 1.58 16.77 -7.59
N SER A 84 2.36 15.68 -7.58
CA SER A 84 2.69 15.00 -6.33
C SER A 84 3.60 15.89 -5.46
N SER A 85 3.06 16.47 -4.39
CA SER A 85 3.86 17.19 -3.41
C SER A 85 3.47 16.77 -1.99
N THR A 86 3.94 15.60 -1.58
CA THR A 86 4.00 15.23 -0.17
C THR A 86 5.23 14.38 0.04
N ARG A 87 5.98 14.71 1.10
CA ARG A 87 7.04 13.89 1.70
C ARG A 87 6.68 12.41 1.56
N ARG A 88 7.47 11.66 0.79
CA ARG A 88 7.16 10.27 0.47
C ARG A 88 7.47 9.43 1.69
N VAL A 89 6.44 9.08 2.44
CA VAL A 89 6.55 8.06 3.48
C VAL A 89 6.38 6.72 2.80
N ILE A 90 7.46 5.95 2.71
CA ILE A 90 7.52 4.61 2.14
C ILE A 90 7.03 3.62 3.17
N TRP A 91 6.27 2.62 2.75
CA TRP A 91 5.82 1.53 3.60
C TRP A 91 6.57 0.25 3.27
N GLY A 92 7.26 -0.31 4.26
CA GLY A 92 7.79 -1.68 4.24
C GLY A 92 6.87 -2.63 4.99
N VAL A 93 6.92 -3.92 4.66
CA VAL A 93 6.24 -4.98 5.43
C VAL A 93 7.29 -5.95 5.96
N GLU A 94 7.31 -6.11 7.28
CA GLU A 94 8.21 -7.03 7.97
C GLU A 94 7.66 -8.47 7.92
N TYR A 95 8.50 -9.45 8.28
CA TYR A 95 8.12 -10.88 8.25
C TYR A 95 6.92 -11.21 9.15
N ASP A 96 6.72 -10.48 10.24
CA ASP A 96 5.57 -10.65 11.15
C ASP A 96 4.30 -9.91 10.70
N GLY A 97 4.34 -9.25 9.54
CA GLY A 97 3.25 -8.45 8.98
C GLY A 97 3.19 -7.03 9.55
N THR A 98 4.17 -6.61 10.36
CA THR A 98 4.28 -5.23 10.81
C THR A 98 4.57 -4.32 9.62
N ILE A 99 3.84 -3.20 9.51
CA ILE A 99 4.10 -2.16 8.52
C ILE A 99 5.01 -1.12 9.15
N THR A 100 6.15 -0.87 8.51
CA THR A 100 7.13 0.13 8.92
C THR A 100 7.10 1.30 7.95
N GLU A 101 7.08 2.51 8.49
CA GLU A 101 7.11 3.75 7.72
C GLU A 101 8.52 4.33 7.67
N PHE A 102 8.98 4.69 6.48
CA PHE A 102 10.29 5.31 6.26
C PHE A 102 10.11 6.62 5.49
N GLU A 103 10.86 7.65 5.84
CA GLU A 103 10.94 8.82 4.98
C GLU A 103 11.87 8.52 3.81
N ASP A 104 11.41 8.79 2.59
CA ASP A 104 12.21 8.70 1.38
C ASP A 104 13.37 9.71 1.46
N ALA A 105 14.54 9.20 1.86
CA ALA A 105 15.76 9.96 2.04
C ALA A 105 16.41 10.25 0.67
N ILE A 106 15.72 10.94 -0.23
CA ILE A 106 16.32 11.39 -1.49
C ILE A 106 17.26 12.58 -1.26
N ASP A 107 17.19 13.26 -0.11
CA ASP A 107 17.96 14.50 0.08
C ASP A 107 19.32 14.38 0.80
N ASP A 108 19.79 13.24 1.31
CA ASP A 108 21.18 13.18 1.83
C ASP A 108 21.77 11.77 1.98
N LEU A 109 22.94 11.57 1.38
CA LEU A 109 23.87 10.47 1.69
C LEU A 109 24.33 10.53 3.18
N PRO A 110 24.88 9.44 3.72
CA PRO A 110 24.33 8.68 4.83
C PRO A 110 24.48 9.35 6.21
N LYS A 111 23.45 9.21 7.06
CA LYS A 111 23.65 9.10 8.51
C LYS A 111 22.93 7.85 9.01
N PRO A 112 23.60 6.95 9.75
CA PRO A 112 22.94 5.81 10.34
C PRO A 112 22.11 6.35 11.49
N VAL A 113 20.79 6.40 11.32
CA VAL A 113 19.90 6.76 12.41
C VAL A 113 18.85 5.68 12.51
N THR A 114 19.18 4.71 13.36
CA THR A 114 18.24 3.90 14.13
C THR A 114 17.26 4.83 14.84
N LYS A 115 16.18 5.19 14.15
CA LYS A 115 14.96 5.68 14.79
C LYS A 115 13.85 4.74 14.39
N THR A 116 13.66 3.72 15.23
CA THR A 116 12.36 3.07 15.40
C THR A 116 11.32 4.16 15.60
N MET A 117 10.43 4.35 14.63
CA MET A 117 9.26 5.20 14.75
C MET A 117 8.00 4.38 14.46
N ASP A 118 6.91 4.88 15.03
CA ASP A 118 5.71 4.20 15.50
C ASP A 118 5.18 3.01 14.67
N VAL A 119 5.20 1.84 15.30
CA VAL A 119 4.48 0.64 14.84
C VAL A 119 3.00 0.85 15.11
N HIS A 120 2.20 1.05 14.06
CA HIS A 120 0.75 0.96 14.15
C HIS A 120 0.30 -0.46 13.81
N PRO A 121 -0.01 -1.32 14.79
CA PRO A 121 -0.45 -2.69 14.51
C PRO A 121 -1.81 -2.67 13.80
N VAL A 122 -1.83 -3.01 12.51
CA VAL A 122 -3.06 -3.22 11.74
C VAL A 122 -3.53 -4.66 11.95
N ALA A 123 -4.06 -4.94 13.14
CA ALA A 123 -5.03 -6.03 13.36
C ALA A 123 -5.69 -5.90 14.74
N LYS A 124 -7.01 -5.70 14.75
CA LYS A 124 -7.82 -5.95 15.95
C LYS A 124 -7.73 -7.43 16.30
N LYS A 125 -6.88 -7.77 17.26
CA LYS A 125 -6.88 -9.09 17.89
C LYS A 125 -8.27 -9.31 18.49
N LYS A 126 -9.04 -10.24 17.93
CA LYS A 126 -10.26 -10.75 18.57
C LYS A 126 -9.82 -11.41 19.87
N GLU A 127 -10.03 -10.71 20.99
CA GLU A 127 -9.87 -11.31 22.31
C GLU A 127 -10.95 -12.37 22.48
N ASN A 128 -10.58 -13.65 22.31
CA ASN A 128 -11.40 -14.76 22.77
C ASN A 128 -11.39 -14.73 24.31
N SER A 129 -12.41 -14.09 24.90
CA SER A 129 -12.62 -14.13 26.34
C SER A 129 -12.85 -15.58 26.78
N LYS A 130 -11.95 -16.07 27.64
CA LYS A 130 -12.08 -17.39 28.29
C LYS A 130 -13.37 -17.40 29.11
N LYS A 131 -14.33 -18.25 28.73
CA LYS A 131 -15.50 -18.58 29.56
C LYS A 131 -15.03 -19.17 30.89
N LYS A 132 -15.08 -18.39 31.97
CA LYS A 132 -14.87 -18.88 33.34
C LYS A 132 -16.07 -19.75 33.73
N ASN A 133 -15.81 -21.04 33.89
CA ASN A 133 -16.76 -22.02 34.40
C ASN A 133 -16.85 -21.87 35.92
N SER A 134 -17.96 -21.37 36.46
CA SER A 134 -18.23 -21.37 37.90
C SER A 134 -19.27 -22.43 38.24
N LYS A 135 -18.79 -23.60 38.67
CA LYS A 135 -19.52 -24.50 39.56
C LYS A 135 -19.82 -23.74 40.86
N LYS A 136 -21.07 -23.71 41.30
CA LYS A 136 -21.39 -23.61 42.73
C LYS A 136 -22.49 -24.60 43.09
N LYS A 137 -22.08 -25.56 43.94
CA LYS A 137 -22.93 -26.36 44.82
C LYS A 137 -23.65 -25.42 45.79
N HIS A 138 -24.95 -25.61 45.97
CA HIS A 138 -25.53 -26.00 47.26
C HIS A 138 -26.97 -26.47 47.07
#